data_AF-A0AAQ1YLC7-F1
#
_entry.id   AF-A0AAQ1YLC7-F1
#
_cell.length_a   1.000
_cell.length_b   1.000
_cell.length_c   1.000
_cell.angle_alpha   90.00
_cell.angle_beta   90.00
_cell.angle_gamma   90.00
#
_symmetry.space_group_name_H-M   'P 1'
#
loop_
_entity.id
_entity.type
_entity.pdbx_description
1 polymer ?
#
loop_
_entity_poly.entity_id
_entity_poly.type
_entity_poly.pdbx_seq_one_letter_code
_entity_poly.pdbx_strand_id
1 'polypeptide(L)'
;MNNNSLFSIHLKNERTRLGLTQAEIASKCGVSREKWGKYERGVALAGSEVLFSLVEIGIDIGFLFSGIRAVPLTESETALLEDYRESNKQGKEAIEKTASALAATVALTARKVA
;
A
#
# COMPACT_ATOMS: atom_id res chain seq x y z
N MET A 1 8.24 -19.76 -1.12
CA MET A 1 8.70 -18.62 -0.29
C MET A 1 7.94 -18.65 1.02
N ASN A 2 8.59 -18.41 2.17
CA ASN A 2 7.92 -18.38 3.47
C ASN A 2 7.26 -16.99 3.67
N ASN A 3 5.93 -16.94 3.81
CA ASN A 3 5.16 -15.68 3.92
C ASN A 3 5.63 -14.82 5.10
N ASN A 4 6.09 -15.44 6.20
CA ASN A 4 6.65 -14.71 7.35
C ASN A 4 7.94 -13.95 6.99
N SER A 5 8.73 -14.49 6.07
CA SER A 5 9.96 -13.84 5.61
C SER A 5 9.66 -12.56 4.82
N LEU A 6 8.65 -12.61 3.95
CA LEU A 6 8.22 -11.45 3.15
C LEU A 6 7.67 -10.32 4.04
N PHE A 7 6.79 -10.66 4.98
CA PHE A 7 6.26 -9.68 5.94
C PHE A 7 7.39 -8.98 6.71
N SER A 8 8.37 -9.75 7.18
CA SER A 8 9.53 -9.23 7.92
C SER A 8 10.38 -8.27 7.10
N ILE A 9 10.57 -8.57 5.81
CA ILE A 9 11.28 -7.70 4.85
C ILE A 9 10.48 -6.41 4.65
N HIS A 10 9.18 -6.49 4.40
CA HIS A 10 8.35 -5.29 4.21
C HIS A 10 8.31 -4.42 5.46
N LEU A 11 8.27 -5.02 6.66
CA LEU A 11 8.33 -4.31 7.93
C LEU A 11 9.63 -3.52 8.08
N LYS A 12 10.76 -4.15 7.75
CA LYS A 12 12.08 -3.51 7.74
C LYS A 12 12.16 -2.37 6.72
N ASN A 13 11.59 -2.57 5.54
CA ASN A 13 11.55 -1.56 4.47
C ASN A 13 10.73 -0.35 4.90
N GLU A 14 9.55 -0.54 5.49
CA GLU A 14 8.70 0.56 5.96
C GLU A 14 9.34 1.33 7.10
N ARG A 15 9.95 0.65 8.08
CA ARG A 15 10.75 1.32 9.12
C ARG A 15 11.83 2.21 8.49
N THR A 16 12.56 1.66 7.53
CA THR A 16 13.70 2.36 6.89
C THR A 16 13.23 3.53 6.03
N ARG A 17 12.09 3.39 5.33
CA ARG A 17 11.44 4.49 4.58
C ARG A 17 11.12 5.68 5.48
N LEU A 18 10.69 5.42 6.70
CA LEU A 18 10.40 6.46 7.70
C LEU A 18 11.65 7.03 8.39
N GLY A 19 12.86 6.54 8.04
CA GLY A 19 14.11 6.99 8.66
C GLY A 19 14.28 6.56 10.12
N LEU A 20 13.49 5.60 10.60
CA LEU A 20 13.48 5.18 12.00
C LEU A 20 14.52 4.07 12.26
N THR A 21 15.16 4.12 13.41
CA THR A 21 15.93 3.02 13.99
C THR A 21 14.98 1.95 14.57
N GLN A 22 15.51 0.74 14.81
CA GLN A 22 14.74 -0.32 15.46
C GLN A 22 14.27 0.06 16.87
N ALA A 23 15.04 0.88 17.60
CA ALA A 23 14.68 1.32 18.93
C ALA A 23 13.51 2.31 18.90
N GLU A 24 13.53 3.27 17.96
CA GLU A 24 12.48 4.29 17.85
C GLU A 24 11.14 3.69 17.45
N ILE A 25 11.10 2.82 16.43
CA ILE A 25 9.83 2.20 16.03
C ILE A 25 9.31 1.22 17.10
N ALA A 26 10.21 0.52 17.80
CA ALA A 26 9.81 -0.35 18.91
C ALA A 26 9.14 0.46 20.03
N SER A 27 9.73 1.60 20.38
CA SER A 27 9.15 2.53 21.35
C SER A 27 7.78 3.05 20.89
N LYS A 28 7.63 3.42 19.62
CA LYS A 28 6.35 3.88 19.05
C LYS A 28 5.28 2.77 19.05
N CYS A 29 5.68 1.51 18.97
CA CYS A 29 4.77 0.35 18.99
C CYS A 29 4.62 -0.29 20.39
N GLY A 30 5.13 0.33 21.45
CA GLY A 30 5.02 -0.19 22.81
C GLY A 30 5.71 -1.53 23.06
N VAL A 31 6.76 -1.86 22.29
CA VAL A 31 7.50 -3.13 22.42
C VAL A 31 8.99 -2.89 22.68
N SER A 32 9.69 -3.91 23.18
CA SER A 32 11.15 -3.83 23.33
C SER A 32 11.85 -3.86 21.98
N ARG A 33 13.02 -3.21 21.90
CA ARG A 33 13.90 -3.25 20.71
C ARG A 33 14.28 -4.67 20.31
N GLU A 34 14.46 -5.57 21.28
CA GLU A 34 14.72 -6.98 21.01
C GLU A 34 13.53 -7.68 20.34
N LYS A 35 12.31 -7.44 20.84
CA LYS A 35 11.07 -7.98 20.26
C LYS A 35 10.89 -7.49 18.83
N TRP A 36 11.12 -6.20 18.59
CA TRP A 36 11.11 -5.63 17.24
C TRP A 36 12.12 -6.31 16.31
N GLY A 37 13.35 -6.54 16.80
CA GLY A 37 14.36 -7.28 16.05
C GLY A 37 13.93 -8.71 15.68
N LYS A 38 13.13 -9.38 16.51
CA LYS A 38 12.57 -10.70 16.19
C LYS A 38 11.54 -10.62 15.06
N TYR A 39 10.78 -9.54 14.98
CA TYR A 39 9.85 -9.29 13.87
C TYR A 39 10.60 -9.13 12.54
N GLU A 40 11.63 -8.29 12.48
CA GLU A 40 12.37 -8.08 11.22
C GLU A 40 13.18 -9.29 10.75
N ARG A 41 13.46 -10.25 11.64
CA ARG A 41 14.11 -11.52 11.29
C ARG A 41 13.12 -12.65 10.96
N GLY A 42 11.81 -12.40 11.08
CA GLY A 42 10.78 -13.43 10.89
C GLY A 42 10.76 -14.53 11.96
N VAL A 43 11.38 -14.27 13.12
CA VAL A 43 11.42 -15.20 14.26
C VAL A 43 10.13 -15.08 15.10
N ALA A 44 9.47 -13.93 15.05
CA ALA A 44 8.19 -13.69 15.70
C ALA A 44 7.26 -12.90 14.77
N LEU A 45 5.95 -13.02 14.99
CA LEU A 45 4.94 -12.25 14.28
C LEU A 45 4.48 -11.06 15.11
N ALA A 46 4.24 -9.93 14.44
CA ALA A 46 3.63 -8.76 15.05
C ALA A 46 2.14 -9.06 15.33
N GLY A 47 1.70 -8.79 16.55
CA GLY A 47 0.28 -8.91 16.95
C GLY A 47 -0.54 -7.68 16.56
N SER A 48 -1.85 -7.74 16.78
CA SER A 48 -2.82 -6.69 16.45
C SER A 48 -2.41 -5.31 16.98
N GLU A 49 -1.97 -5.23 18.24
CA GLU A 49 -1.62 -3.95 18.88
C GLU A 49 -0.44 -3.27 18.19
N VAL A 50 0.54 -4.06 17.76
CA VAL A 50 1.67 -3.58 16.97
C VAL A 50 1.17 -3.09 15.61
N LEU A 51 0.30 -3.85 14.93
CA LEU A 51 -0.24 -3.44 13.63
C LEU A 51 -1.04 -2.13 13.72
N PHE A 52 -1.87 -1.95 14.75
CA PHE A 52 -2.57 -0.69 14.99
C PHE A 52 -1.60 0.47 15.19
N SER A 53 -0.55 0.27 16.00
CA SER A 53 0.49 1.29 16.19
C SER A 53 1.18 1.66 14.87
N LEU A 54 1.42 0.69 13.98
CA LEU A 54 2.04 0.95 12.68
C LEU A 54 1.15 1.79 11.76
N VAL A 55 -0.17 1.58 11.77
CA VAL A 55 -1.13 2.42 11.04
C VAL A 55 -1.01 3.87 11.50
N GLU A 56 -1.00 4.12 12.81
CA GLU A 56 -0.90 5.46 13.40
C GLU A 56 0.41 6.18 13.03
N ILE A 57 1.49 5.41 12.82
CA ILE A 57 2.80 5.93 12.41
C ILE A 57 2.86 6.18 10.87
N GLY A 58 1.80 5.85 10.13
CA GLY A 58 1.72 6.07 8.68
C GLY A 58 2.35 4.95 7.85
N ILE A 59 2.37 3.72 8.37
CA ILE A 59 2.74 2.53 7.61
C ILE A 59 1.50 1.94 6.94
N ASP A 60 1.64 1.67 5.64
CA ASP A 60 0.62 0.96 4.85
C ASP A 60 0.63 -0.52 5.23
N ILE A 61 -0.36 -0.95 6.00
CA ILE A 61 -0.51 -2.36 6.40
C ILE A 61 -0.73 -3.26 5.18
N GLY A 62 -1.44 -2.79 4.15
CA GLY A 62 -1.63 -3.52 2.90
C GLY A 62 -0.31 -3.82 2.21
N PHE A 63 0.63 -2.87 2.24
CA PHE A 63 2.00 -3.08 1.75
C PHE A 63 2.74 -4.16 2.55
N LEU A 64 2.56 -4.25 3.87
CA LEU A 64 3.24 -5.28 4.67
C LEU A 64 2.86 -6.70 4.22
N PHE A 65 1.62 -6.92 3.80
CA PHE A 65 1.13 -8.22 3.34
C PHE A 65 1.38 -8.47 1.85
N SER A 66 1.19 -7.46 1.01
CA SER A 66 1.21 -7.62 -0.45
C SER A 66 2.55 -7.28 -1.10
N GLY A 67 3.38 -6.46 -0.44
CA GLY A 67 4.56 -5.83 -1.05
C GLY A 67 4.22 -4.76 -2.10
N ILE A 68 2.94 -4.49 -2.33
CA ILE A 68 2.43 -3.51 -3.28
C ILE A 68 1.92 -2.32 -2.49
N ARG A 69 2.47 -1.14 -2.77
CA ARG A 69 2.04 0.08 -2.08
C ARG A 69 0.71 0.52 -2.67
N ALA A 70 -0.26 0.84 -1.82
CA ALA A 70 -1.44 1.53 -2.28
C ALA A 70 -1.02 2.86 -2.90
N VAL A 71 -1.35 3.06 -4.17
CA VAL A 71 -1.22 4.38 -4.80
C VAL A 71 -2.41 5.20 -4.30
N PRO A 72 -2.18 6.27 -3.54
CA PRO A 72 -3.29 7.12 -3.11
C PRO A 72 -3.94 7.73 -4.36
N LEU A 73 -5.26 7.67 -4.41
CA LEU A 73 -6.03 8.33 -5.45
C LEU A 73 -5.92 9.84 -5.25
N THR A 74 -5.79 10.58 -6.33
CA THR A 74 -5.97 12.03 -6.34
C THR A 74 -7.42 12.38 -5.97
N GLU A 75 -7.66 13.62 -5.58
CA GLU A 75 -9.02 14.10 -5.28
C GLU A 75 -9.97 13.88 -6.47
N SER A 76 -9.49 14.14 -7.69
CA SER A 76 -10.27 13.91 -8.91
C SER A 76 -10.55 12.44 -9.19
N GLU A 77 -9.58 11.54 -8.97
CA GLU A 77 -9.80 10.09 -9.10
C GLU A 77 -10.77 9.57 -8.05
N THR A 78 -10.72 10.12 -6.83
CA THR A 78 -11.64 9.78 -5.74
C THR A 78 -13.06 10.20 -6.08
N ALA A 79 -13.26 11.46 -6.48
CA ALA A 79 -14.56 11.98 -6.89
C ALA A 79 -15.15 11.19 -8.07
N LEU A 80 -14.33 10.88 -9.09
CA LEU A 80 -14.77 10.08 -10.24
C LEU A 80 -15.25 8.68 -9.82
N LEU A 81 -14.57 8.04 -8.85
CA LEU A 81 -14.99 6.74 -8.33
C LEU A 81 -16.27 6.81 -7.50
N GLU A 82 -16.48 7.89 -6.74
CA GLU A 82 -17.72 8.14 -6.00
C GLU A 82 -18.89 8.34 -6.97
N ASP A 83 -18.75 9.24 -7.94
CA ASP A 83 -19.72 9.48 -9.01
C ASP A 83 -20.08 8.19 -9.77
N TYR A 84 -19.06 7.39 -10.10
CA TYR A 84 -19.27 6.10 -10.74
C TYR A 84 -20.06 5.14 -9.84
N ARG A 85 -19.72 5.02 -8.55
CA ARG A 85 -20.40 4.10 -7.61
C ARG A 85 -21.87 4.44 -7.43
N GLU A 86 -22.19 5.73 -7.33
CA GLU A 86 -23.54 6.27 -7.17
C GLU A 86 -24.36 6.28 -8.45
N SER A 87 -23.72 6.17 -9.61
CA SER A 87 -24.40 6.09 -10.89
C SER A 87 -25.24 4.82 -11.07
N ASN A 88 -26.37 4.97 -11.76
CA ASN A 88 -27.18 3.85 -12.23
C ASN A 88 -26.43 3.06 -13.33
N LYS A 89 -27.02 1.94 -13.79
CA LYS A 89 -26.40 1.06 -14.80
C LYS A 89 -26.01 1.80 -16.09
N GLN A 90 -26.88 2.67 -16.60
CA GLN A 90 -26.61 3.44 -17.84
C GLN A 90 -25.49 4.46 -17.62
N GLY A 91 -25.46 5.12 -16.46
CA GLY A 91 -24.39 6.05 -16.10
C GLY A 91 -23.03 5.36 -15.99
N LYS A 92 -22.96 4.20 -15.32
CA LYS A 92 -21.75 3.37 -15.23
C LYS A 92 -21.24 2.96 -16.62
N GLU A 93 -22.12 2.45 -17.47
CA GLU A 93 -21.76 2.07 -18.84
C GLU A 93 -21.23 3.27 -19.66
N ALA A 94 -21.81 4.46 -19.50
CA ALA A 94 -21.36 5.66 -20.20
C ALA A 94 -19.97 6.11 -19.72
N ILE A 95 -19.72 6.10 -18.41
CA ILE A 95 -18.42 6.42 -17.81
C ILE A 95 -17.35 5.44 -18.32
N GLU A 96 -17.61 4.13 -18.26
CA GLU A 96 -16.68 3.09 -18.70
C GLU A 96 -16.34 3.21 -20.20
N LYS A 97 -17.34 3.39 -21.06
CA LYS A 97 -17.13 3.54 -22.51
C LYS A 97 -16.32 4.79 -22.82
N THR A 98 -16.66 5.92 -22.20
CA THR A 98 -15.94 7.19 -22.39
C THR A 98 -14.50 7.07 -21.93
N ALA A 99 -14.28 6.55 -20.72
CA ALA A 99 -12.94 6.35 -20.17
C ALA A 99 -12.11 5.41 -21.06
N SER A 100 -12.69 4.30 -21.52
CA SER A 100 -12.01 3.36 -22.42
C SER A 100 -11.71 3.96 -23.80
N ALA A 101 -12.59 4.79 -24.34
CA ALA A 101 -12.40 5.41 -25.66
C ALA A 101 -11.35 6.53 -25.64
N LEU A 102 -11.23 7.25 -24.51
CA LEU A 102 -10.33 8.39 -24.35
C LEU A 102 -9.01 8.02 -23.65
N ALA A 103 -8.87 6.82 -23.10
CA ALA A 103 -7.61 6.34 -22.55
C ALA A 103 -6.51 6.36 -23.61
N ALA A 104 -5.36 6.95 -23.29
CA ALA A 104 -4.23 7.08 -24.20
C ALA A 104 -3.47 5.76 -24.42
N THR A 105 -4.14 4.71 -24.88
CA THR A 105 -3.50 3.46 -25.35
C THR A 105 -2.85 3.62 -26.73
N VAL A 106 -3.13 4.71 -27.47
CA VAL A 106 -2.61 4.93 -28.83
C VAL A 106 -1.19 5.53 -28.86
N ALA A 107 -0.75 6.24 -27.82
CA ALA A 107 0.54 6.95 -27.84
C ALA A 107 1.77 6.06 -27.59
N LEU A 108 1.60 4.87 -26.97
CA LEU A 108 2.72 3.98 -26.63
C LEU A 108 3.08 3.00 -27.77
N THR A 109 2.12 2.68 -28.64
CA THR A 109 2.34 1.86 -29.84
C THR A 109 3.07 2.64 -30.94
N ALA A 110 2.88 3.96 -31.02
CA ALA A 110 3.53 4.82 -32.02
C ALA A 110 5.04 5.06 -31.76
N ARG A 111 5.54 4.83 -30.54
CA ARG A 111 6.96 4.99 -30.18
C ARG A 111 7.82 3.75 -30.41
N LYS A 112 7.22 2.60 -30.74
CA LYS A 112 7.95 1.32 -30.94
C LYS A 112 8.29 1.04 -32.41
N VAL A 113 7.97 1.96 -33.31
CA VAL A 113 8.15 1.82 -34.78
C VAL A 113 8.94 3.01 -35.37
N ALA A 114 9.68 3.75 -34.54
CA ALA A 114 10.60 4.80 -34.99
C ALA A 114 12.03 4.48 -34.53
#